data_AF-A0A1Q4DTB6-F1
#
_entry.id   AF-A0A1Q4DTB6-F1
#
_cell.length_a   1.000
_cell.length_b   1.000
_cell.length_c   1.000
_cell.angle_alpha   90.00
_cell.angle_beta   90.00
_cell.angle_gamma   90.00
#
_symmetry.space_group_name_H-M   'P 1'
#
loop_
_entity.id
_entity.type
_entity.pdbx_description
1 polymer ?
#
loop_
_entity_poly.entity_id
_entity_poly.type
_entity_poly.pdbx_seq_one_letter_code
_entity_poly.pdbx_strand_id
1 'polypeptide(L)'
;MSYCGPRGISHSHFLGGPPVWSAHDRDLALWWQIHESEKCPSCGTREDEWDPAKGGHDHAYRWEIRQCWGCLEKASGQKKIKDDEPGKWVALQSNPEA
;
A
#
# COMPACT_ATOMS: atom_id res chain seq x y z
N MET A 1 -13.68 2.16 4.89
CA MET A 1 -13.81 0.71 4.67
C MET A 1 -12.51 0.01 4.27
N SER A 2 -11.40 0.70 3.97
CA SER A 2 -10.12 0.08 3.59
C SER A 2 -9.58 -0.96 4.59
N TYR A 3 -9.77 -0.75 5.90
CA TYR A 3 -9.41 -1.73 6.92
C TYR A 3 -10.46 -2.83 7.07
N CYS A 4 -11.74 -2.43 7.16
CA CYS A 4 -12.86 -3.28 7.54
C CYS A 4 -13.32 -4.24 6.43
N GLY A 5 -13.36 -3.75 5.17
CA GLY A 5 -13.83 -4.48 4.00
C GLY A 5 -13.07 -5.78 3.76
N PRO A 6 -11.73 -5.76 3.64
CA PRO A 6 -10.93 -6.98 3.45
C PRO A 6 -11.02 -7.99 4.61
N ARG A 7 -11.50 -7.56 5.78
CA ARG A 7 -11.57 -8.36 7.01
C ARG A 7 -12.98 -8.81 7.36
N GLY A 8 -13.98 -8.47 6.54
CA GLY A 8 -15.38 -8.80 6.82
C GLY A 8 -15.93 -8.14 8.09
N ILE A 9 -15.36 -7.01 8.51
CA ILE A 9 -15.77 -6.26 9.70
C ILE A 9 -16.80 -5.20 9.25
N SER A 10 -17.97 -5.13 9.90
CA SER A 10 -18.93 -4.06 9.62
C SER A 10 -18.41 -2.71 10.13
N HIS A 11 -18.78 -1.62 9.47
CA HIS A 11 -18.31 -0.29 9.85
C HIS A 11 -18.74 0.07 11.28
N SER A 12 -20.01 -0.20 11.64
CA SER A 12 -20.50 -0.02 13.01
C SER A 12 -19.75 -0.86 14.04
N HIS A 13 -19.40 -2.11 13.75
CA HIS A 13 -18.60 -2.94 14.67
C HIS A 13 -17.20 -2.36 14.88
N PHE A 14 -16.55 -1.91 13.80
CA PHE A 14 -15.24 -1.26 13.90
C PHE A 14 -15.26 -0.01 14.79
N LEU A 15 -16.37 0.72 14.82
CA LEU A 15 -16.57 1.88 15.69
C LEU A 15 -17.03 1.54 17.12
N GLY A 16 -16.99 0.26 17.52
CA GLY A 16 -17.37 -0.20 18.85
C GLY A 16 -18.85 -0.58 19.01
N GLY A 17 -19.61 -0.62 17.92
CA GLY A 17 -20.97 -1.13 17.90
C GLY A 17 -21.06 -2.66 17.87
N PRO A 18 -22.27 -3.23 17.83
CA PRO A 18 -22.47 -4.68 17.76
C PRO A 18 -21.89 -5.28 16.46
N PRO A 19 -21.43 -6.55 16.49
CA PRO A 19 -20.86 -7.26 15.34
C PRO A 19 -21.93 -7.72 14.34
N VAL A 20 -22.73 -6.78 13.85
CA VAL A 20 -23.80 -7.01 12.88
C VAL A 20 -23.62 -6.11 11.67
N TRP A 21 -24.05 -6.60 10.51
CA TRP A 21 -24.09 -5.81 9.28
C TRP A 21 -25.43 -5.10 9.17
N SER A 22 -25.47 -3.82 9.52
CA SER A 22 -26.63 -2.98 9.26
C SER A 22 -26.82 -2.74 7.75
N ALA A 23 -27.96 -2.16 7.35
CA ALA A 23 -28.16 -1.75 5.96
C ALA A 23 -27.08 -0.73 5.53
N HIS A 24 -26.82 0.25 6.39
CA HIS A 24 -25.78 1.26 6.15
C HIS A 24 -24.38 0.65 6.00
N ASP A 25 -24.02 -0.34 6.82
CA ASP A 25 -22.71 -1.01 6.70
C ASP A 25 -22.56 -1.70 5.34
N ARG A 26 -23.62 -2.36 4.86
CA ARG A 26 -23.61 -3.02 3.55
C ARG A 26 -23.49 -2.02 2.42
N ASP A 27 -24.23 -0.91 2.49
CA ASP A 27 -24.13 0.14 1.49
C ASP A 27 -22.71 0.72 1.44
N LEU A 28 -22.11 1.00 2.60
CA LEU A 28 -20.71 1.45 2.69
C LEU A 28 -19.73 0.42 2.11
N ALA A 29 -19.94 -0.88 2.36
CA ALA A 29 -19.09 -1.92 1.80
C ALA A 29 -19.20 -2.01 0.28
N LEU A 30 -20.42 -1.96 -0.27
CA LEU A 30 -20.64 -1.99 -1.71
C LEU A 30 -20.03 -0.77 -2.40
N TRP A 31 -20.27 0.43 -1.87
CA TRP A 31 -19.68 1.66 -2.40
C TRP A 31 -18.16 1.65 -2.33
N TRP A 32 -17.60 1.15 -1.23
CA TRP A 32 -16.16 0.99 -1.12
C TRP A 32 -15.61 -0.01 -2.15
N GLN A 33 -16.29 -1.12 -2.38
CA GLN A 33 -15.86 -2.11 -3.38
C GLN A 33 -15.89 -1.54 -4.80
N ILE A 34 -16.95 -0.80 -5.16
CA ILE A 34 -17.04 -0.09 -6.45
C ILE A 34 -15.87 0.89 -6.57
N HIS A 35 -15.69 1.73 -5.56
CA HIS A 35 -14.61 2.73 -5.54
C HIS A 35 -13.21 2.09 -5.63
N GLU A 36 -12.99 0.94 -4.98
CA GLU A 36 -11.72 0.22 -5.07
C GLU A 36 -11.50 -0.40 -6.45
N SER A 37 -12.57 -0.88 -7.11
CA SER A 37 -12.50 -1.46 -8.45
C SER A 37 -12.19 -0.46 -9.57
N GLU A 38 -12.46 0.83 -9.33
CA GLU A 38 -12.16 1.91 -10.27
C GLU A 38 -10.66 2.29 -10.30
N LYS A 39 -9.88 1.78 -9.35
CA LYS A 39 -8.44 2.01 -9.32
C LYS A 39 -7.75 1.28 -10.46
N CYS A 40 -6.86 1.97 -11.14
CA CYS A 40 -5.99 1.36 -12.13
C CYS A 40 -5.14 0.26 -11.48
N PRO A 41 -5.13 -0.97 -12.01
CA PRO A 41 -4.37 -2.08 -11.43
C PRO A 41 -2.84 -1.87 -11.50
N SER A 42 -2.36 -0.96 -12.33
CA SER A 42 -0.93 -0.66 -12.46
C SER A 42 -0.44 0.42 -11.51
N CYS A 43 -1.19 1.52 -11.36
CA CYS A 43 -0.73 2.69 -10.59
C CYS A 43 -1.57 2.98 -9.34
N GLY A 44 -2.73 2.34 -9.17
CA GLY A 44 -3.57 2.44 -7.98
C GLY A 44 -4.40 3.73 -7.89
N THR A 45 -4.32 4.63 -8.86
CA THR A 45 -5.12 5.86 -8.93
C THR A 45 -6.42 5.65 -9.70
N ARG A 46 -7.44 6.48 -9.43
CA ARG A 46 -8.74 6.47 -10.10
C ARG A 46 -8.80 7.57 -11.17
N GLU A 47 -9.59 7.37 -12.20
CA GLU A 47 -9.69 8.33 -13.33
C GLU A 47 -10.21 9.71 -12.88
N ASP A 48 -11.18 9.74 -11.98
CA ASP A 48 -11.77 10.98 -11.47
C ASP A 48 -10.81 11.82 -10.62
N GLU A 49 -9.76 11.21 -10.06
CA GLU A 49 -8.68 11.95 -9.38
C GLU A 49 -7.89 12.82 -10.38
N TRP A 50 -7.83 12.43 -11.66
CA TRP A 50 -7.10 13.13 -12.71
C TRP A 50 -7.93 14.13 -13.51
N ASP A 51 -9.26 14.05 -13.44
CA ASP A 51 -10.17 14.79 -14.32
C ASP A 51 -10.74 16.05 -13.62
N PRO A 52 -10.34 17.28 -14.02
CA PRO A 52 -10.87 18.51 -13.44
C PRO A 52 -12.39 18.67 -13.59
N ALA A 53 -13.01 18.07 -14.62
CA ALA A 53 -14.45 18.10 -14.81
C ALA A 53 -15.20 17.25 -13.76
N LYS A 54 -14.51 16.28 -13.15
CA LYS A 54 -15.02 15.44 -12.05
C LYS A 54 -14.53 15.91 -10.66
N GLY A 55 -13.86 17.06 -10.58
CA GLY A 55 -13.31 17.61 -9.34
C GLY A 55 -11.90 17.14 -8.99
N GLY A 56 -11.23 16.42 -9.90
CA GLY A 56 -9.83 16.03 -9.82
C GLY A 56 -8.86 17.10 -10.33
N HIS A 57 -7.62 16.70 -10.59
CA HIS A 57 -6.59 17.57 -11.11
C HIS A 57 -5.62 16.80 -12.02
N ASP A 58 -5.25 17.38 -13.17
CA ASP A 58 -4.33 16.76 -14.15
C ASP A 58 -2.92 16.45 -13.59
N HIS A 59 -2.54 17.18 -12.54
CA HIS A 59 -1.36 16.95 -11.71
C HIS A 59 -1.66 16.39 -10.30
N ALA A 60 -2.71 15.59 -10.13
CA ALA A 60 -3.08 15.02 -8.82
C ALA A 60 -1.94 14.24 -8.13
N TYR A 61 -1.05 13.61 -8.92
CA TYR A 61 0.10 12.87 -8.41
C TYR A 61 1.40 13.25 -9.12
N ARG A 62 2.51 13.20 -8.38
CA ARG A 62 3.88 13.37 -8.89
C ARG A 62 4.71 12.15 -8.54
N TRP A 63 5.61 11.76 -9.43
CA TRP A 63 6.59 10.72 -9.13
C TRP A 63 7.66 11.25 -8.17
N GLU A 64 8.17 10.37 -7.32
CA GLU A 64 9.34 10.61 -6.49
C GLU A 64 10.23 9.37 -6.46
N ILE A 65 11.55 9.57 -6.41
CA ILE A 65 12.50 8.47 -6.24
C ILE A 65 12.73 8.30 -4.74
N ARG A 66 12.35 7.14 -4.21
CA ARG A 66 12.61 6.75 -2.83
C ARG A 66 13.80 5.79 -2.76
N GLN A 67 14.73 6.06 -1.85
CA GLN A 67 15.84 5.16 -1.55
C GLN A 67 15.59 4.43 -0.23
N CYS A 68 15.61 3.09 -0.26
CA CYS A 68 15.62 2.28 0.95
C CYS A 68 17.06 2.09 1.44
N TRP A 69 17.39 2.60 2.62
CA TRP A 69 18.73 2.49 3.20
C TRP A 69 19.17 1.04 3.43
N GLY A 70 18.26 0.16 3.87
CA GLY A 70 18.58 -1.26 4.02
C GLY A 70 18.92 -1.93 2.69
N CYS A 71 18.16 -1.62 1.63
CA CYS A 71 18.47 -2.13 0.28
C CYS A 71 19.79 -1.56 -0.25
N LEU A 72 20.08 -0.28 0.02
CA LEU A 72 21.37 0.34 -0.31
C LEU A 72 22.52 -0.42 0.36
N GLU A 73 22.45 -0.62 1.68
CA GLU A 73 23.48 -1.35 2.44
C GLU A 73 23.63 -2.79 1.94
N LYS A 74 22.52 -3.49 1.68
CA LYS A 74 22.55 -4.85 1.15
C LYS A 74 23.22 -4.90 -0.22
N ALA A 75 22.90 -3.97 -1.12
CA ALA A 75 23.51 -3.87 -2.43
C ALA A 75 25.01 -3.54 -2.34
N SER A 76 25.39 -2.64 -1.43
CA SER A 76 26.79 -2.30 -1.15
C SER A 76 27.58 -3.49 -0.61
N GLY A 77 26.98 -4.29 0.27
CA GLY A 77 27.57 -5.54 0.74
C GLY A 77 27.71 -6.58 -0.38
N GLN A 78 26.71 -6.71 -1.25
CA GLN A 78 26.69 -7.73 -2.29
C GLN A 78 27.84 -7.51 -3.29
N LYS A 79 28.14 -6.24 -3.61
CA LYS A 79 29.29 -5.84 -4.43
C LYS A 79 30.64 -6.27 -3.86
N LYS A 80 30.72 -6.61 -2.56
CA LYS A 80 31.95 -7.07 -1.91
C LYS A 80 32.15 -8.58 -2.00
N ILE A 81 31.11 -9.34 -2.35
CA ILE A 81 31.22 -10.79 -2.58
C ILE A 81 31.83 -10.99 -3.96
N LYS A 82 32.91 -11.77 -4.05
CA LYS A 82 33.53 -12.11 -5.33
C LYS A 82 32.85 -13.33 -5.96
N ASP A 83 32.95 -13.43 -7.29
CA ASP A 83 32.30 -14.51 -8.06
C ASP A 83 32.87 -15.90 -7.75
N ASP A 84 34.10 -16.00 -7.23
CA ASP A 84 34.77 -17.24 -6.83
C ASP A 84 34.41 -17.70 -5.41
N GLU A 85 33.46 -17.05 -4.74
CA GLU A 85 33.01 -17.38 -3.39
C GLU A 85 31.54 -17.89 -3.38
N PRO A 86 31.26 -19.05 -3.99
CA PRO A 86 29.91 -19.57 -4.07
C PRO A 86 29.35 -19.86 -2.68
N GLY A 87 28.05 -19.62 -2.51
CA GLY A 87 27.36 -19.85 -1.23
C GLY A 87 27.49 -18.72 -0.21
N LYS A 88 28.10 -17.58 -0.54
CA LYS A 88 28.04 -16.36 0.30
C LYS A 88 26.85 -15.48 -0.07
N TRP A 89 26.22 -14.87 0.92
CA TRP A 89 25.15 -13.88 0.72
C TRP A 89 25.19 -12.79 1.81
N VAL A 90 24.62 -11.63 1.50
CA VAL A 90 24.51 -10.53 2.48
C VAL A 90 23.21 -10.66 3.27
N ALA A 91 23.36 -10.73 4.60
CA ALA A 91 22.29 -10.59 5.55
C ALA A 91 22.45 -9.26 6.32
N LEU A 92 21.38 -8.49 6.45
CA LEU A 92 21.36 -7.30 7.30
C LEU A 92 21.12 -7.73 8.75
N GLN A 93 21.87 -7.12 9.67
CA GLN A 93 21.67 -7.27 11.11
C GLN A 93 21.46 -5.90 11.74
N SER A 94 20.76 -5.85 12.87
CA SER A 94 20.61 -4.60 13.64
C SER A 94 21.97 -4.14 14.13
N ASN A 95 22.31 -2.88 13.89
CA ASN A 95 23.49 -2.27 14.49
C ASN A 95 23.19 -1.95 15.97
N PRO A 96 23.86 -2.59 16.95
CA PRO A 96 23.62 -2.31 18.36
C PRO A 96 24.14 -0.94 18.82
N GLU A 97 24.95 -0.27 17.99
CA GLU A 97 25.55 1.04 18.29
C GLU A 97 24.80 2.23 17.65
N ALA A 98 23.74 1.97 16.89
CA ALA A 98 22.88 3.00 16.28
C ALA A 98 21.74 3.40 17.22
#